data_AF-A0A7Z9RYU1-F1
#
_entry.id   AF-A0A7Z9RYU1-F1
#
_cell.length_a   1.000
_cell.length_b   1.000
_cell.length_c   1.000
_cell.angle_alpha   90.00
_cell.angle_beta   90.00
_cell.angle_gamma   90.00
#
_symmetry.space_group_name_H-M   'P 1'
#
loop_
_entity.id
_entity.type
_entity.pdbx_description
1 polymer ?
#
loop_
_entity_poly.entity_id
_entity_poly.type
_entity_poly.pdbx_seq_one_letter_code
_entity_poly.pdbx_strand_id
1 'polypeptide(L)'
;DERRSAIPEALEIVDHEAHRFELWLNGLRSEPALKALRKAMEDACQFELELLKDEVDQETHEKLLVLLPRLVKRVLHKPTEDLRAQGGDLEPRFLKQLEALFQMEDRPESEDSA
;
A
#
# COMPACT_ATOMS: atom_id res chain seq x y z
N ASP A 1 -50.99 2.18 13.99
CA ASP A 1 -49.96 3.08 13.46
C ASP A 1 -49.02 2.37 12.50
N GLU A 2 -49.37 2.39 11.21
CA GLU A 2 -48.55 1.86 10.11
C GLU A 2 -47.13 2.48 10.07
N ARG A 3 -46.96 3.71 10.59
CA ARG A 3 -45.64 4.34 10.74
C ARG A 3 -44.72 3.62 11.72
N ARG A 4 -45.26 2.98 12.75
CA ARG A 4 -44.45 2.29 13.77
C ARG A 4 -44.09 0.87 13.35
N SER A 5 -44.89 0.23 12.49
CA SER A 5 -44.61 -1.10 11.96
C SER A 5 -43.54 -1.11 10.87
N ALA A 6 -43.28 0.02 10.20
CA ALA A 6 -42.20 0.16 9.22
C ALA A 6 -40.83 0.48 9.84
N ILE A 7 -40.76 0.77 11.14
CA ILE A 7 -39.51 1.11 11.85
C ILE A 7 -38.48 -0.03 11.81
N PRO A 8 -38.83 -1.31 12.05
CA PRO A 8 -37.85 -2.39 12.05
C PRO A 8 -37.22 -2.60 10.66
N GLU A 9 -38.03 -2.55 9.61
CA GLU A 9 -37.57 -2.68 8.23
C GLU A 9 -36.69 -1.50 7.81
N ALA A 10 -37.05 -0.28 8.22
CA ALA A 10 -36.22 0.90 7.99
C ALA A 10 -34.88 0.82 8.73
N LEU A 11 -34.84 0.27 9.95
CA LEU A 11 -33.61 0.07 10.70
C LEU A 11 -32.70 -0.96 10.04
N GLU A 12 -33.24 -2.07 9.53
CA GLU A 12 -32.44 -3.07 8.78
C GLU A 12 -31.78 -2.46 7.54
N ILE A 13 -32.50 -1.61 6.80
CA ILE A 13 -31.95 -0.91 5.63
C ILE A 13 -30.83 0.04 6.05
N VAL A 14 -31.04 0.79 7.14
CA VAL A 14 -30.04 1.74 7.66
C VAL A 14 -28.78 1.02 8.13
N ASP A 15 -28.92 -0.07 8.88
CA ASP A 15 -27.77 -0.86 9.35
C ASP A 15 -26.99 -1.47 8.18
N HIS A 16 -27.70 -1.99 7.18
CA HIS A 16 -27.07 -2.53 5.98
C HIS A 16 -26.27 -1.47 5.21
N GLU A 17 -26.86 -0.29 4.99
CA GLU A 17 -26.18 0.79 4.28
C GLU A 17 -25.06 1.44 5.10
N ALA A 18 -25.21 1.52 6.43
CA ALA A 18 -24.15 1.96 7.33
C ALA A 18 -22.93 1.02 7.28
N HIS A 19 -23.16 -0.30 7.31
CA HIS A 19 -22.09 -1.29 7.20
C HIS A 19 -21.40 -1.23 5.84
N ARG A 20 -22.16 -1.09 4.74
CA ARG A 20 -21.59 -0.90 3.39
C ARG A 20 -20.76 0.38 3.29
N PHE A 21 -21.22 1.46 3.92
CA PHE A 21 -20.50 2.72 3.95
C PHE A 21 -19.20 2.62 4.73
N GLU A 22 -19.18 1.93 5.88
CA GLU A 22 -17.96 1.68 6.65
C GLU A 22 -16.91 0.89 5.85
N LEU A 23 -17.32 -0.19 5.19
CA LEU A 23 -16.43 -0.98 4.34
C LEU A 23 -15.85 -0.14 3.19
N TRP A 24 -16.69 0.69 2.56
CA TRP A 24 -16.24 1.60 1.49
C TRP A 24 -15.27 2.68 2.01
N LEU A 25 -15.60 3.31 3.13
CA LEU A 25 -14.77 4.35 3.75
C LEU A 25 -13.41 3.80 4.19
N ASN A 26 -13.39 2.57 4.69
CA ASN A 26 -12.16 1.89 5.09
C ASN A 26 -11.30 1.49 3.88
N GLY A 27 -11.91 1.09 2.77
CA GLY A 27 -11.21 0.88 1.50
C GLY A 27 -10.49 2.13 1.01
N LEU A 28 -11.09 3.31 1.18
CA LEU A 28 -10.47 4.60 0.85
C LEU A 28 -9.28 4.96 1.76
N ARG A 29 -9.22 4.45 2.99
CA ARG A 29 -8.14 4.76 3.93
C ARG A 29 -6.83 4.03 3.63
N SER A 30 -6.88 2.87 2.98
CA SER A 30 -5.69 2.08 2.65
C SER A 30 -5.04 2.47 1.32
N GLU A 31 -5.77 3.15 0.42
CA GLU A 31 -5.25 3.57 -0.89
C GLU A 31 -4.05 4.53 -0.82
N PRO A 32 -4.04 5.60 0.02
CA PRO A 32 -2.89 6.48 0.13
C PRO A 32 -1.63 5.78 0.63
N ALA A 33 -1.77 4.91 1.63
CA ALA A 33 -0.67 4.13 2.19
C ALA A 33 -0.11 3.14 1.16
N LEU A 34 -0.97 2.44 0.41
CA LEU A 34 -0.56 1.54 -0.67
C LEU A 34 0.13 2.28 -1.82
N LYS A 35 -0.31 3.51 -2.13
CA LYS A 35 0.34 4.35 -3.14
C LYS A 35 1.72 4.81 -2.68
N ALA A 36 1.85 5.23 -1.43
CA ALA A 36 3.14 5.58 -0.84
C ALA A 36 4.10 4.37 -0.85
N LEU A 37 3.61 3.18 -0.49
CA LEU A 37 4.39 1.93 -0.51
C LEU A 37 4.93 1.59 -1.90
N ARG A 38 4.08 1.66 -2.94
CA ARG A 38 4.52 1.41 -4.32
C ARG A 38 5.61 2.39 -4.74
N LYS A 39 5.40 3.67 -4.44
CA LYS A 39 6.36 4.72 -4.78
C LYS A 39 7.71 4.51 -4.10
N ALA A 40 7.73 4.21 -2.80
CA ALA A 40 8.97 3.97 -2.07
C ALA A 40 9.78 2.79 -2.66
N MET A 41 9.12 1.68 -3.01
CA MET A 41 9.80 0.54 -3.62
C MET A 41 10.30 0.82 -5.05
N GLU A 42 9.53 1.57 -5.84
CA GLU A 42 9.94 2.00 -7.17
C GLU A 42 11.15 2.95 -7.10
N ASP A 43 11.14 3.91 -6.16
CA ASP A 43 12.24 4.85 -5.95
C ASP A 43 13.52 4.11 -5.47
N ALA A 44 13.40 3.14 -4.56
CA ALA A 44 14.53 2.29 -4.13
C ALA A 44 15.10 1.45 -5.28
N CYS A 45 14.25 0.83 -6.10
CA CYS A 45 14.70 0.08 -7.27
C CYS A 45 15.41 0.98 -8.29
N GLN A 46 14.93 2.21 -8.48
CA GLN A 46 15.57 3.15 -9.40
C GLN A 46 16.94 3.58 -8.87
N PHE A 47 17.08 3.80 -7.57
CA PHE A 47 18.36 4.14 -6.94
C PHE A 47 19.41 3.04 -7.17
N GLU A 48 19.06 1.79 -6.88
CA GLU A 48 19.94 0.63 -7.13
C GLU A 48 20.32 0.48 -8.61
N LEU A 49 19.37 0.76 -9.52
CA LEU A 49 19.62 0.72 -10.96
C LEU A 49 20.58 1.82 -11.44
N GLU A 50 20.55 3.00 -10.84
CA GLU A 50 21.50 4.07 -11.15
C GLU A 50 22.89 3.76 -10.61
N LEU A 51 23.00 3.15 -9.41
CA LEU A 51 24.30 2.70 -8.87
C LEU A 51 24.96 1.65 -9.77
N LEU A 52 24.18 0.69 -10.26
CA LEU A 52 24.70 -0.39 -11.11
C LEU A 52 25.01 0.06 -12.55
N LYS A 53 24.59 1.26 -12.97
CA LYS A 53 24.68 1.73 -14.35
C LYS A 53 26.10 1.75 -14.91
N ASP A 54 27.08 2.06 -14.07
CA ASP A 54 28.49 2.10 -14.45
C ASP A 54 29.23 0.78 -14.15
N GLU A 55 28.58 -0.15 -13.43
CA GLU A 55 29.15 -1.46 -13.04
C GLU A 55 28.74 -2.61 -13.97
N VAL A 56 27.60 -2.49 -14.66
CA VAL A 56 27.10 -3.52 -15.57
C VAL A 56 27.11 -3.06 -17.03
N ASP A 57 27.17 -4.02 -17.95
CA ASP A 57 26.99 -3.72 -19.37
C ASP A 57 25.55 -3.28 -19.67
N GLN A 58 25.38 -2.55 -20.78
CA GLN A 58 24.09 -1.97 -21.16
C GLN A 58 22.98 -3.04 -21.35
N GLU A 59 23.31 -4.23 -21.84
CA GLU A 59 22.31 -5.29 -22.05
C GLU A 59 21.80 -5.83 -20.71
N THR A 60 22.70 -6.00 -19.73
CA THR A 60 22.35 -6.37 -18.36
C THR A 60 21.54 -5.28 -17.67
N HIS A 61 21.93 -4.00 -17.82
CA HIS A 61 21.19 -2.86 -17.27
C HIS A 61 19.75 -2.80 -17.78
N GLU A 62 19.56 -2.95 -19.10
CA GLU A 62 18.23 -2.96 -19.72
C GLU A 62 17.36 -4.15 -19.24
N LYS A 63 17.96 -5.32 -19.01
CA LYS A 63 17.25 -6.47 -18.44
C LYS A 63 16.82 -6.22 -17.00
N LEU A 64 17.66 -5.59 -16.18
CA LEU A 64 17.36 -5.24 -14.80
C LEU A 64 16.25 -4.18 -14.72
N LEU A 65 16.27 -3.17 -15.59
CA LEU A 65 15.22 -2.15 -15.74
C LEU A 65 13.83 -2.76 -16.00
N VAL A 66 13.76 -3.90 -16.69
CA VAL A 66 12.48 -4.61 -16.92
C VAL A 66 12.13 -5.56 -15.78
N LEU A 67 13.13 -6.22 -15.18
CA LEU A 67 12.93 -7.26 -14.18
C LEU A 67 12.53 -6.69 -12.82
N LEU A 68 13.18 -5.63 -12.35
CA LEU A 68 12.95 -5.06 -11.02
C LEU A 68 11.53 -4.52 -10.83
N PRO A 69 10.94 -3.72 -11.75
CA PRO A 69 9.55 -3.30 -11.62
C PRO A 69 8.56 -4.48 -11.65
N ARG A 70 8.86 -5.54 -12.41
CA ARG A 70 8.04 -6.76 -12.43
C ARG A 70 8.12 -7.52 -11.10
N LEU A 71 9.29 -7.55 -10.48
CA LEU A 71 9.50 -8.14 -9.16
C LEU A 71 8.73 -7.36 -8.10
N VAL A 72 8.87 -6.03 -8.06
CA VAL A 72 8.13 -5.14 -7.16
C VAL A 72 6.63 -5.36 -7.32
N LYS A 73 6.12 -5.37 -8.56
CA LYS A 73 4.71 -5.63 -8.83
C LYS A 73 4.26 -6.99 -8.31
N ARG A 74 5.06 -8.05 -8.48
CA ARG A 74 4.73 -9.40 -8.03
C ARG A 74 4.74 -9.52 -6.51
N VAL A 75 5.72 -8.91 -5.83
CA VAL A 75 5.84 -8.88 -4.37
C VAL A 75 4.71 -8.07 -3.75
N LEU A 76 4.37 -6.92 -4.34
CA LEU A 76 3.31 -6.03 -3.82
C LEU A 76 1.89 -6.46 -4.19
N HIS A 77 1.70 -7.35 -5.17
CA HIS A 77 0.36 -7.77 -5.61
C HIS A 77 -0.43 -8.37 -4.46
N LYS A 78 0.11 -9.42 -3.83
CA LYS A 78 -0.59 -10.18 -2.80
C LYS A 78 -0.82 -9.38 -1.51
N PRO A 79 0.17 -8.64 -0.96
CA PRO A 79 -0.06 -7.74 0.16
C PRO A 79 -1.07 -6.64 -0.17
N THR A 80 -1.06 -6.06 -1.37
CA THR A 80 -2.06 -5.04 -1.77
C THR A 80 -3.47 -5.65 -1.83
N GLU A 81 -3.61 -6.85 -2.41
CA GLU A 81 -4.89 -7.57 -2.47
C GLU A 81 -5.39 -7.92 -1.08
N ASP A 82 -4.53 -8.44 -0.22
CA ASP A 82 -4.86 -8.82 1.15
C ASP A 82 -5.21 -7.57 1.98
N LEU A 83 -4.51 -6.44 1.82
CA LEU A 83 -4.84 -5.15 2.47
C LEU A 83 -6.18 -4.60 2.02
N ARG A 84 -6.50 -4.68 0.72
CA ARG A 84 -7.82 -4.25 0.20
C ARG A 84 -8.94 -5.16 0.67
N ALA A 85 -8.69 -6.47 0.71
CA ALA A 85 -9.66 -7.47 1.15
C ALA A 85 -9.98 -7.34 2.66
N GLN A 86 -9.01 -6.91 3.47
CA GLN A 86 -9.19 -6.70 4.90
C GLN A 86 -9.99 -5.44 5.27
N GLY A 87 -10.23 -4.53 4.31
CA GLY A 87 -11.41 -3.66 4.18
C GLY A 87 -11.95 -2.89 5.40
N GLY A 88 -11.28 -2.84 6.54
CA GLY A 88 -11.80 -2.25 7.78
C GLY A 88 -11.19 -2.75 9.09
N ASP A 89 -10.55 -3.92 9.10
CA ASP A 89 -9.97 -4.49 10.32
C ASP A 89 -8.47 -4.18 10.52
N LEU A 90 -7.90 -3.42 9.59
CA LEU A 90 -6.53 -2.96 9.70
C LEU A 90 -6.46 -1.82 10.71
N GLU A 91 -5.86 -2.09 11.88
CA GLU A 91 -5.64 -1.05 12.87
C GLU A 91 -4.93 0.15 12.23
N PRO A 92 -5.40 1.39 12.46
CA PRO A 92 -4.73 2.61 11.98
C PRO A 92 -3.24 2.69 12.39
N ARG A 93 -2.89 2.01 13.49
CA ARG A 93 -1.51 1.87 13.96
C ARG A 93 -0.66 0.99 13.06
N PHE A 94 -1.23 -0.10 12.53
CA PHE A 94 -0.53 -0.96 11.58
C PHE A 94 -0.24 -0.22 10.27
N LEU A 95 -1.21 0.55 9.75
CA LEU A 95 -1.00 1.39 8.57
C LEU A 95 0.11 2.43 8.80
N LYS A 96 0.12 3.11 9.96
CA LYS A 96 1.20 4.03 10.32
C LYS A 96 2.56 3.35 10.50
N GLN A 97 2.60 2.15 11.05
CA GLN A 97 3.84 1.38 11.19
C GLN A 97 4.36 0.92 9.83
N LEU A 98 3.47 0.52 8.93
CA LEU A 98 3.81 0.18 7.55
C LEU A 98 4.39 1.42 6.85
N GLU A 99 3.73 2.57 6.94
CA GLU A 99 4.25 3.83 6.41
C GLU A 99 5.62 4.20 7.01
N ALA A 100 5.82 4.02 8.32
CA ALA A 100 7.09 4.31 8.99
C ALA A 100 8.21 3.35 8.56
N LEU A 101 7.95 2.05 8.44
CA LEU A 101 8.93 1.03 8.02
C LEU A 101 9.62 1.40 6.70
N PHE A 102 8.86 1.97 5.76
CA PHE A 102 9.37 2.32 4.43
C PHE A 102 9.80 3.78 4.28
N GLN A 103 9.53 4.66 5.26
CA GLN A 103 10.13 6.00 5.35
C GLN A 103 11.50 6.00 6.06
N MET A 104 11.90 4.88 6.66
CA MET A 104 13.15 4.78 7.43
C MET A 104 14.42 4.55 6.60
N GLU A 105 14.33 4.35 5.29
CA GLU A 105 15.52 4.17 4.44
C GLU A 105 16.12 5.50 3.92
N ASP A 106 15.63 6.64 4.38
CA ASP A 106 16.22 7.96 4.08
C ASP A 106 17.43 8.30 5.00
N ARG A 107 18.15 7.27 5.47
CA ARG A 107 19.46 7.47 6.10
C ARG A 107 20.53 7.16 5.06
N PRO A 108 21.10 8.17 4.37
CA PRO A 108 22.38 7.97 3.74
C PRO A 108 23.36 7.52 4.83
N GLU A 109 23.91 6.32 4.66
CA GLU A 109 25.13 5.91 5.34
C GLU A 109 26.21 6.93 5.01
N SER A 110 26.31 7.96 5.83
CA SER A 110 27.41 8.91 5.82
C SER A 110 28.28 8.58 7.01
N GLU A 111 29.39 7.92 6.68
CA GLU A 111 30.72 8.12 7.25
C GLU A 111 30.80 8.13 8.80
N ASP A 112 31.08 6.96 9.38
CA ASP A 112 31.96 6.89 10.54
C ASP A 112 33.15 6.01 10.19
N SER A 113 34.05 6.59 9.39
CA SER A 113 35.48 6.28 9.44
C SER A 113 36.20 7.55 9.91
N ALA A 114 36.48 7.60 11.21
CA ALA A 114 37.56 8.39 11.80
C ALA A 114 38.08 7.68 13.07
#